data_AF-A0A2Z5UF46-F1
#
_entry.id   AF-A0A2Z5UF46-F1
#
_cell.length_a   1.000
_cell.length_b   1.000
_cell.length_c   1.000
_cell.angle_alpha   90.00
_cell.angle_beta   90.00
_cell.angle_gamma   90.00
#
_symmetry.space_group_name_H-M   'P 1'
#
loop_
_entity.id
_entity.type
_entity.pdbx_description
1 polymer ?
#
loop_
_entity_poly.entity_id
_entity_poly.type
_entity_poly.pdbx_seq_one_letter_code
_entity_poly.pdbx_strand_id
1 'polypeptide(L)' 'MHIIFQIQGRMDVPDGTTPSPGIENQFRLPSGQIISVHPVIELASGLDADGHRDLTYTEAAGLGILLDLYDRTATLRT' A
#
# COMPACT_ATOMS: atom_id res chain seq x y z
N MET A 1 -20.92 -0.47 -12.76
CA MET A 1 -20.76 -1.27 -11.52
C MET A 1 -19.47 -0.81 -10.86
N HIS A 2 -19.42 -0.70 -9.54
CA HIS A 2 -18.23 -0.22 -8.84
C HIS A 2 -18.02 -1.03 -7.56
N ILE A 3 -16.76 -1.15 -7.15
CA ILE A 3 -16.36 -1.79 -5.89
C ILE A 3 -15.91 -0.67 -4.96
N ILE A 4 -16.57 -0.54 -3.82
CA ILE A 4 -16.15 0.37 -2.74
C ILE A 4 -15.41 -0.47 -1.70
N PHE A 5 -14.22 -0.04 -1.31
CA PHE A 5 -13.44 -0.69 -0.26
C PHE A 5 -12.82 0.36 0.66
N GLN A 6 -12.56 -0.04 1.90
CA GLN A 6 -11.86 0.74 2.91
C GLN A 6 -10.81 -0.16 3.57
N ILE A 7 -9.56 0.29 3.62
CA ILE A 7 -8.45 -0.47 4.19
C ILE A 7 -8.08 0.17 5.53
N GLN A 8 -8.11 -0.62 6.59
CA GLN A 8 -7.58 -0.27 7.91
C GLN A 8 -6.65 -1.37 8.36
N GLY A 9 -5.50 -1.00 8.90
CA GLY A 9 -4.48 -1.96 9.32
C GLY A 9 -3.56 -1.39 10.39
N ARG A 10 -2.81 -2.30 11.00
CA ARG A 10 -1.74 -2.01 11.96
C ARG A 10 -0.57 -2.93 11.63
N MET A 11 0.64 -2.42 11.79
CA MET A 11 1.85 -3.23 11.88
C MET A 11 2.64 -2.77 13.09
N ASP A 12 3.31 -3.70 13.76
CA ASP A 12 4.28 -3.37 14.79
C ASP A 12 5.63 -3.09 14.12
N VAL A 13 6.34 -2.06 14.56
CA VAL A 13 7.65 -1.65 14.04
C VAL A 13 8.66 -1.60 15.18
N PRO A 14 9.97 -1.76 14.90
CA PRO A 14 11.00 -1.64 15.93
C PRO A 14 11.01 -0.26 16.60
N ASP A 15 11.35 -0.23 17.89
CA ASP A 15 11.55 1.01 18.64
C ASP A 15 12.59 1.92 17.97
N GLY A 16 12.28 3.21 17.88
CA GLY A 16 13.12 4.19 17.17
C GLY A 16 12.80 4.33 15.68
N THR A 17 11.77 3.64 15.18
CA THR A 17 11.20 3.92 13.86
C THR A 17 10.64 5.34 13.83
N THR A 18 10.98 6.11 12.79
CA THR A 18 10.56 7.51 12.65
C THR A 18 9.90 7.76 11.29
N PRO A 19 8.90 8.65 11.20
CA PRO A 19 8.35 9.05 9.91
C PRO A 19 9.41 9.81 9.09
N SER A 20 9.44 9.58 7.77
CA SER A 20 10.26 10.35 6.85
C SER A 20 9.70 11.77 6.72
N PRO A 21 10.46 12.83 7.04
CA PRO A 21 9.95 14.19 6.99
C PRO A 21 9.46 14.59 5.59
N GLY A 22 8.21 15.07 5.51
CA GLY A 22 7.61 15.56 4.26
C GLY A 22 7.20 14.46 3.27
N ILE A 23 7.32 13.18 3.62
CA ILE A 23 6.92 12.07 2.76
C ILE A 23 5.93 11.17 3.49
N GLU A 24 4.70 11.14 3.00
CA GLU A 24 3.62 10.33 3.57
C GLU A 24 3.93 8.83 3.47
N ASN A 25 3.51 8.08 4.49
CA ASN A 25 3.65 6.63 4.62
C ASN A 25 5.06 6.06 4.54
N GLN A 26 6.09 6.90 4.53
CA GLN A 26 7.47 6.46 4.62
C GLN A 26 7.96 6.52 6.06
N PHE A 27 8.62 5.45 6.48
CA PHE A 27 9.17 5.31 7.82
C PHE A 27 10.61 4.81 7.72
N ARG A 28 11.51 5.46 8.46
CA ARG A 28 12.90 5.03 8.60
C ARG A 28 13.01 4.14 9.83
N LEU A 29 13.47 2.91 9.61
CA LEU A 29 13.79 1.96 10.67
C LEU A 29 15.09 2.36 11.40
N PRO A 30 15.31 1.88 12.64
CA PRO A 30 16.53 2.17 13.41
C PRO A 30 17.82 1.74 12.71
N SER A 31 17.74 0.68 11.91
CA SER A 31 18.83 0.15 11.08
C SER A 31 19.15 1.02 9.86
N GLY A 32 18.33 2.05 9.58
CA GLY A 32 18.51 2.99 8.48
C GLY A 32 17.75 2.62 7.21
N GLN A 33 17.20 1.41 7.07
CA GLN A 33 16.29 1.08 5.97
C GLN A 33 15.02 1.94 6.01
N ILE A 34 14.43 2.15 4.84
CA ILE A 34 13.16 2.86 4.68
C ILE A 34 12.11 1.84 4.24
N ILE A 35 10.96 1.88 4.89
CA ILE A 35 9.76 1.14 4.48
C ILE A 35 8.66 2.13 4.07
N SER A 36 7.81 1.73 3.14
CA SER A 36 6.67 2.52 2.68
C SER A 36 5.39 1.70 2.82
N VAL A 37 4.32 2.30 3.36
CA VAL A 37 3.04 1.62 3.55
C VAL A 37 2.01 2.17 2.57
N HIS A 38 1.67 1.41 1.55
CA HIS A 38 0.67 1.81 0.57
C HIS A 38 -0.33 0.69 0.34
N PRO A 39 -1.63 1.01 0.18
CA PRO A 39 -2.56 0.04 -0.36
C PRO A 39 -2.16 -0.28 -1.80
N VAL A 40 -2.05 -1.57 -2.12
CA VAL A 40 -1.86 -2.07 -3.48
C VAL A 40 -3.06 -2.90 -3.89
N ILE A 41 -3.43 -2.81 -5.16
CA ILE A 41 -4.37 -3.73 -5.79
C ILE A 41 -3.51 -4.68 -6.60
N GLU A 42 -3.74 -5.98 -6.43
CA GLU A 42 -2.93 -7.02 -7.04
C GLU A 42 -3.69 -7.77 -8.12
N LEU A 43 -2.96 -8.28 -9.11
CA LEU A 43 -3.46 -9.23 -10.09
C LEU A 43 -3.07 -10.65 -9.65
N ALA A 44 -4.06 -11.49 -9.37
CA ALA A 44 -3.84 -12.90 -9.11
C ALA A 44 -3.41 -13.65 -10.39
N SER A 45 -2.45 -14.55 -10.25
CA SER A 45 -1.95 -15.38 -11.37
C SER A 45 -2.92 -16.50 -11.79
N GLY A 46 -3.92 -16.80 -10.95
CA GLY A 46 -4.96 -17.80 -11.20
C GLY A 46 -5.99 -17.79 -10.07
N LEU A 47 -7.06 -18.58 -10.20
CA LEU A 47 -8.16 -18.60 -9.22
C LEU A 47 -7.73 -19.11 -7.83
N ASP A 48 -6.78 -20.04 -7.79
CA ASP A 48 -6.31 -20.69 -6.55
C ASP A 48 -4.82 -20.40 -6.26
N ALA A 49 -4.24 -19.40 -6.94
CA ALA A 49 -2.82 -19.11 -6.82
C ALA A 49 -2.57 -18.08 -5.71
N ASP A 50 -1.61 -18.38 -4.84
CA ASP A 50 -1.03 -17.45 -3.84
C ASP A 50 -0.01 -16.49 -4.47
N GLY A 51 0.27 -16.68 -5.76
CA GLY A 51 1.13 -15.81 -6.54
C GLY A 51 0.37 -14.56 -6.96
N HIS A 52 0.73 -13.44 -6.36
CA HIS A 52 0.19 -12.12 -6.67
C HIS A 52 1.30 -11.17 -7.11
N ARG A 53 0.91 -10.14 -7.85
CA ARG A 53 1.77 -8.99 -8.18
C ARG A 53 0.94 -7.73 -8.20
N ASP A 54 1.58 -6.59 -8.00
CA ASP A 54 0.95 -5.29 -8.17
C ASP A 54 0.31 -5.17 -9.56
N LEU A 55 -0.95 -4.73 -9.58
CA LEU A 55 -1.65 -4.31 -10.79
C LEU A 55 -1.26 -2.87 -11.10
N THR A 56 -0.58 -2.67 -12.22
CA THR A 56 -0.16 -1.31 -12.61
C THR A 56 -1.35 -0.48 -13.12
N TYR A 57 -1.24 0.85 -13.06
CA TYR A 57 -2.26 1.74 -13.60
C TYR A 57 -2.53 1.52 -15.10
N THR A 58 -1.47 1.26 -15.89
CA THR A 58 -1.61 1.00 -17.33
C THR A 58 -2.36 -0.30 -17.59
N GLU A 59 -2.07 -1.36 -16.84
CA GLU A 59 -2.77 -2.63 -16.97
C GLU A 59 -4.21 -2.53 -16.50
N ALA A 60 -4.45 -1.83 -15.38
CA ALA A 60 -5.81 -1.53 -14.92
C ALA A 60 -6.60 -0.80 -16.03
N ALA A 61 -6.02 0.23 -16.64
CA ALA A 61 -6.64 0.94 -17.75
C ALA A 61 -6.91 0.01 -18.96
N GLY A 62 -5.97 -0.88 -19.29
CA GLY A 62 -6.14 -1.89 -20.34
C GLY A 62 -7.27 -2.89 -20.07
N LEU A 63 -7.60 -3.13 -18.80
CA LEU A 63 -8.73 -3.95 -18.35
C LEU A 63 -10.03 -3.14 -18.19
N GLY A 64 -10.02 -1.83 -18.50
CA GLY A 64 -11.17 -0.94 -18.28
C GLY A 64 -11.42 -0.62 -16.80
N ILE A 65 -10.43 -0.86 -15.94
CA ILE A 65 -10.48 -0.56 -14.51
C ILE A 65 -9.92 0.85 -14.28
N LEU A 66 -10.77 1.73 -13.75
CA LEU A 66 -10.35 3.03 -13.26
C LEU A 66 -10.01 2.90 -11.78
N LEU A 67 -8.73 3.09 -11.43
CA LEU A 67 -8.28 3.12 -10.06
C LEU A 67 -8.31 4.55 -9.53
N ASP A 68 -9.09 4.72 -8.47
CA ASP A 68 -9.20 5.96 -7.73
C ASP A 68 -8.79 5.69 -6.27
N LEU A 69 -7.54 6.00 -5.95
CA LEU A 69 -6.91 5.78 -4.64
C LEU A 69 -6.32 7.12 -4.17
N TYR A 70 -7.18 8.03 -3.73
CA TYR A 70 -6.77 9.37 -3.28
C TYR A 70 -6.29 9.44 -1.82
N ASP A 71 -6.77 8.58 -0.92
CA ASP A 71 -6.38 8.66 0.50
C ASP A 71 -5.16 7.79 0.82
N ARG A 72 -4.02 8.46 0.98
CA ARG A 72 -2.73 7.89 1.37
C ARG A 72 -2.35 8.28 2.81
N THR A 73 -3.30 8.46 3.72
CA THR A 73 -2.96 8.93 5.07
C THR A 73 -2.84 7.77 6.06
N ALA A 74 -1.61 7.41 6.46
CA ALA A 74 -1.34 6.62 7.66
C ALA A 74 -0.79 7.52 8.78
N THR A 75 -1.25 7.33 10.02
CA THR A 75 -0.81 8.12 11.19
C THR A 75 -0.17 7.20 12.24
N LEU A 76 1.06 7.48 12.65
CA LEU A 76 1.72 6.81 13.78
C LEU A 76 1.04 7.22 15.09
N ARG A 77 0.63 6.24 15.91
CA ARG A 77 0.09 6.49 17.26
C ARG A 77 1.05 5.90 18.29
N THR A 78 1.45 6.73 19.25
CA THR A 78 2.23 6.36 20.45
C THR A 78 1.33 5.85 21.55
#